data_AF-A0A6J8DXR7-F1
#
_entry.id   AF-A0A6J8DXR7-F1
#
_cell.length_a   1.000
_cell.length_b   1.000
_cell.length_c   1.000
_cell.angle_alpha   90.00
_cell.angle_beta   90.00
_cell.angle_gamma   90.00
#
_symmetry.space_group_name_H-M   'P 1'
#
loop_
_entity.id
_entity.type
_entity.pdbx_description
1 polymer ?
#
loop_
_entity_poly.entity_id
_entity_poly.type
_entity_poly.pdbx_seq_one_letter_code
_entity_poly.pdbx_strand_id
1 'polypeptide(L)'
;MDSPIGNAIEVAEAIECRHDNGPDDIMDLVYSLGAQVLHQNCKTLSTQEARHQMIDIISSGAALRKFRDMIIAQGVSEPIADSLCKPGADMFKILPKAQNVTVIICKKEGQTWLKIHHDAPLQRELIADIDSIISVIPPDEVVINESRISDFVS
;
A
#
# COMPACT_ATOMS: atom_id res chain seq x y z
N MET A 1 1.06 9.91 -7.69
CA MET A 1 0.78 8.47 -7.65
C MET A 1 -0.09 8.22 -6.44
N ASP A 2 -1.22 7.60 -6.73
CA ASP A 2 -2.48 7.66 -5.97
C ASP A 2 -2.43 6.71 -4.77
N SER A 3 -2.97 7.12 -3.62
CA SER A 3 -3.04 6.27 -2.42
C SER A 3 -4.22 5.31 -2.58
N PRO A 4 -3.97 4.03 -2.89
CA PRO A 4 -5.03 3.08 -3.10
C PRO A 4 -5.48 2.52 -1.76
N ILE A 5 -6.75 2.13 -1.67
CA ILE A 5 -7.34 1.49 -0.49
C ILE A 5 -8.03 0.22 -0.96
N GLY A 6 -7.61 -0.94 -0.47
CA GLY A 6 -8.13 -2.25 -0.86
C GLY A 6 -7.05 -3.33 -0.83
N ASN A 7 -7.46 -4.60 -0.94
CA ASN A 7 -6.55 -5.71 -0.67
C ASN A 7 -5.43 -5.87 -1.72
N ALA A 8 -5.78 -6.17 -2.98
CA ALA A 8 -4.79 -6.50 -4.01
C ALA A 8 -3.91 -5.31 -4.41
N ILE A 9 -4.48 -4.11 -4.42
CA ILE A 9 -3.77 -2.89 -4.83
C ILE A 9 -2.80 -2.40 -3.76
N GLU A 10 -3.11 -2.58 -2.47
CA GLU A 10 -2.16 -2.29 -1.38
C GLU A 10 -0.98 -3.28 -1.42
N VAL A 11 -1.24 -4.55 -1.77
CA VAL A 11 -0.16 -5.52 -2.01
C VAL A 11 0.73 -5.07 -3.17
N ALA A 12 0.14 -4.59 -4.26
CA ALA A 12 0.89 -4.06 -5.40
C ALA A 12 1.73 -2.83 -5.00
N GLU A 13 1.14 -1.86 -4.29
CA GLU A 13 1.86 -0.68 -3.79
C GLU A 13 3.01 -1.07 -2.84
N ALA A 14 2.78 -2.03 -1.94
CA ALA A 14 3.81 -2.52 -1.03
C ALA A 14 4.96 -3.24 -1.75
N ILE A 15 4.71 -3.85 -2.91
CA ILE A 15 5.75 -4.42 -3.77
C ILE A 15 6.51 -3.30 -4.49
N GLU A 16 5.82 -2.28 -5.02
CA GLU A 16 6.45 -1.10 -5.64
C GLU A 16 7.32 -0.31 -4.65
N CYS A 17 6.90 -0.14 -3.40
CA CYS A 17 7.74 0.43 -2.34
C CYS A 17 9.07 -0.34 -2.19
N ARG A 18 9.04 -1.69 -2.32
CA ARG A 18 10.24 -2.53 -2.25
C ARG A 18 11.07 -2.52 -3.54
N HIS A 19 10.51 -2.02 -4.64
CA HIS A 19 11.23 -1.68 -5.87
C HIS A 19 11.84 -0.27 -5.83
N ASP A 20 11.70 0.46 -4.73
CA ASP A 20 12.07 1.87 -4.62
C ASP A 20 11.24 2.79 -5.53
N ASN A 21 10.02 2.37 -5.87
CA ASN A 21 9.07 3.08 -6.74
C ASN A 21 7.74 3.42 -6.01
N GLY A 22 7.73 3.35 -4.69
CA GLY A 22 6.55 3.68 -3.89
C GLY A 22 6.30 5.19 -3.79
N PRO A 23 5.09 5.63 -3.39
CA PRO A 23 4.82 7.05 -3.18
C PRO A 23 5.67 7.66 -2.05
N ASP A 24 6.15 8.89 -2.23
CA ASP A 24 7.09 9.56 -1.31
C ASP A 24 6.63 9.58 0.16
N ASP A 25 5.33 9.79 0.40
CA ASP A 25 4.74 9.81 1.73
C ASP A 25 4.75 8.44 2.41
N ILE A 26 4.43 7.38 1.65
CA ILE A 26 4.51 6.01 2.14
C ILE A 26 5.96 5.61 2.37
N MET A 27 6.86 5.96 1.44
CA MET A 27 8.29 5.68 1.57
C MET A 27 8.88 6.38 2.81
N ASP A 28 8.56 7.65 3.04
CA ASP A 28 9.01 8.36 4.23
C ASP A 28 8.51 7.72 5.53
N LEU A 29 7.27 7.26 5.56
CA LEU A 29 6.71 6.53 6.70
C LEU A 29 7.42 5.19 6.92
N VAL A 30 7.63 4.40 5.86
CA VAL A 30 8.35 3.11 5.91
C VAL A 30 9.77 3.31 6.43
N TYR A 31 10.49 4.30 5.93
CA TYR A 31 11.83 4.63 6.38
C TYR A 31 11.86 5.08 7.85
N SER A 32 10.91 5.93 8.25
CA SER A 32 10.84 6.45 9.61
C SER A 32 10.52 5.37 10.63
N LEU A 33 9.51 4.52 10.37
CA LEU A 33 9.14 3.42 11.26
C LEU A 33 10.21 2.32 11.28
N GLY A 34 10.73 1.94 10.11
CA GLY A 34 11.79 0.93 10.01
C GLY A 34 13.07 1.37 10.74
N ALA A 35 13.46 2.64 10.62
CA ALA A 35 14.61 3.19 11.35
C ALA A 35 14.42 3.12 12.87
N GLN A 36 13.21 3.37 13.38
CA GLN A 36 12.92 3.23 14.82
C GLN A 36 13.06 1.77 15.28
N VAL A 37 12.50 0.82 14.52
CA VAL A 37 12.60 -0.61 14.84
C VAL A 37 14.05 -1.08 14.80
N LEU A 38 14.82 -0.71 13.78
CA LEU A 38 16.24 -1.05 13.66
C LEU A 38 17.07 -0.44 14.79
N HIS A 39 16.83 0.83 15.13
CA HIS A 39 17.55 1.47 16.21
C HIS A 39 17.32 0.77 17.56
N GLN A 40 16.07 0.37 17.82
CA GLN A 40 15.71 -0.33 19.06
C GLN A 40 16.26 -1.77 19.13
N ASN A 41 16.26 -2.50 18.02
CA ASN A 41 16.53 -3.95 18.01
C ASN A 41 17.95 -4.32 17.56
N CYS A 42 18.62 -3.48 16.78
CA CYS A 42 19.89 -3.80 16.11
C CYS A 42 21.08 -2.99 16.64
N LYS A 43 20.91 -2.23 17.74
CA LYS A 43 21.96 -1.41 18.38
C LYS A 43 22.66 -0.46 17.40
N THR A 44 21.93 0.10 16.43
CA THR A 44 22.49 1.13 15.55
C THR A 44 22.86 2.36 16.38
N LEU A 45 23.90 3.08 15.94
CA LEU A 45 24.41 4.25 16.67
C LEU A 45 23.40 5.41 16.72
N SER A 46 22.49 5.51 15.75
CA SER A 46 21.43 6.53 15.70
C SER A 46 20.26 6.12 14.79
N THR A 47 19.15 6.87 14.88
CA THR A 47 18.01 6.77 13.95
C THR A 47 18.36 7.24 12.54
N GLN A 48 19.26 8.22 12.39
CA GLN A 48 19.77 8.68 11.09
C GLN A 48 20.48 7.53 10.37
N GLU A 49 21.39 6.84 11.07
CA GLU A 49 22.13 5.70 10.55
C GLU A 49 21.19 4.55 10.17
N ALA A 50 20.21 4.27 11.03
CA ALA A 50 19.19 3.25 10.74
C ALA A 50 18.35 3.60 9.50
N ARG A 51 18.05 4.89 9.27
CA ARG A 51 17.35 5.34 8.07
C ARG A 51 18.19 5.13 6.80
N HIS A 52 19.49 5.43 6.84
CA HIS A 52 20.38 5.15 5.72
C HIS A 52 20.41 3.65 5.39
N GLN A 53 20.50 2.78 6.41
CA GLN A 53 20.43 1.34 6.20
C GLN A 53 19.11 0.88 5.58
N MET A 54 17.98 1.47 5.98
CA MET A 54 16.68 1.17 5.37
C MET A 54 16.66 1.54 3.87
N ILE A 55 17.18 2.73 3.51
CA ILE A 55 17.29 3.18 2.11
C ILE A 55 18.15 2.21 1.30
N ASP A 56 19.30 1.79 1.85
CA ASP A 56 20.21 0.85 1.17
C ASP A 56 19.57 -0.53 0.99
N ILE A 57 18.83 -1.02 1.99
CA ILE A 57 18.16 -2.33 1.94
C ILE A 57 17.04 -2.35 0.89
N ILE A 58 16.30 -1.24 0.73
CA ILE A 58 15.25 -1.12 -0.30
C ILE A 58 15.88 -0.96 -1.69
N SER A 59 16.75 0.03 -1.87
CA SER A 59 17.36 0.32 -3.19
C SER A 59 18.23 -0.82 -3.74
N SER A 60 18.85 -1.63 -2.87
CA SER A 60 19.59 -2.83 -3.28
C SER A 60 18.70 -4.05 -3.62
N GLY A 61 17.38 -3.93 -3.46
CA GLY A 61 16.40 -5.01 -3.61
C GLY A 61 16.50 -6.11 -2.54
N ALA A 62 17.25 -5.89 -1.46
CA ALA A 62 17.36 -6.86 -0.37
C ALA A 62 16.01 -7.07 0.34
N ALA A 63 15.27 -5.99 0.58
CA ALA A 63 13.90 -6.05 1.11
C ALA A 63 12.99 -6.92 0.22
N LEU A 64 13.06 -6.72 -1.09
CA LEU A 64 12.25 -7.45 -2.06
C LEU A 64 12.59 -8.94 -2.11
N ARG A 65 13.88 -9.29 -2.12
CA ARG A 65 14.33 -10.69 -2.03
C ARG A 65 13.80 -11.36 -0.76
N LYS A 66 13.86 -10.66 0.38
CA LYS A 66 13.34 -11.21 1.63
C LYS A 66 11.81 -11.37 1.61
N PHE A 67 11.10 -10.45 0.98
CA PHE A 67 9.65 -10.55 0.77
C PHE A 67 9.29 -11.74 -0.12
N ARG A 68 10.03 -11.95 -1.22
CA ARG A 68 9.90 -13.13 -2.09
C ARG A 68 10.06 -14.43 -1.29
N ASP A 69 11.12 -14.54 -0.50
CA ASP A 69 11.36 -15.73 0.32
C ASP A 69 10.24 -15.95 1.36
N MET A 70 9.71 -14.87 1.93
CA MET A 70 8.59 -14.91 2.87
C MET A 70 7.32 -15.47 2.23
N ILE A 71 6.93 -15.00 1.03
CA ILE A 71 5.70 -15.49 0.37
C ILE A 71 5.84 -16.96 -0.08
N ILE A 72 7.05 -17.39 -0.48
CA ILE A 72 7.34 -18.80 -0.76
C ILE A 72 7.17 -19.65 0.50
N ALA A 73 7.70 -19.19 1.62
CA ALA A 73 7.58 -19.87 2.91
C ALA A 73 6.11 -19.98 3.39
N GLN A 74 5.21 -19.11 2.91
CA GLN A 74 3.78 -19.16 3.20
C GLN A 74 2.98 -20.00 2.19
N GLY A 75 3.65 -20.67 1.24
CA GLY A 75 3.03 -21.63 0.32
C GLY A 75 2.77 -21.12 -1.09
N VAL A 76 3.24 -19.91 -1.45
CA VAL A 76 3.21 -19.44 -2.85
C VAL A 76 4.30 -20.18 -3.64
N SER A 77 3.97 -20.72 -4.81
CA SER A 77 4.96 -21.38 -5.66
C SER A 77 6.03 -20.39 -6.15
N GLU A 78 7.29 -20.85 -6.27
CA GLU A 78 8.41 -20.01 -6.74
C GLU A 78 8.12 -19.23 -8.02
N PRO A 79 7.53 -19.83 -9.10
CA PRO A 79 7.27 -19.07 -10.33
C PRO A 79 6.31 -17.89 -10.15
N ILE A 80 5.33 -18.03 -9.25
CA ILE A 80 4.39 -16.96 -8.92
C ILE A 80 5.10 -15.87 -8.10
N ALA A 81 5.87 -16.27 -7.09
CA ALA A 81 6.64 -15.34 -6.27
C ALA A 81 7.66 -14.53 -7.08
N ASP A 82 8.36 -15.20 -8.00
CA ASP A 82 9.28 -14.59 -8.95
C ASP A 82 8.59 -13.58 -9.85
N SER A 83 7.43 -13.97 -10.39
CA SER A 83 6.69 -13.09 -11.29
C SER A 83 6.07 -11.89 -10.57
N LEU A 84 5.68 -12.02 -9.29
CA LEU A 84 5.22 -10.90 -8.46
C LEU A 84 6.34 -9.92 -8.14
N CYS A 85 7.55 -10.41 -7.85
CA CYS A 85 8.69 -9.58 -7.41
C CYS A 85 9.58 -9.12 -8.58
N LYS A 86 9.16 -9.32 -9.83
CA LYS A 86 9.96 -8.95 -11.00
C LYS A 86 9.77 -7.46 -11.32
N PRO A 87 10.86 -6.67 -11.45
CA PRO A 87 10.74 -5.26 -11.82
C PRO A 87 9.99 -5.07 -13.14
N GLY A 88 9.01 -4.17 -13.16
CA GLY A 88 8.21 -3.85 -14.34
C GLY A 88 7.26 -4.96 -14.80
N ALA A 89 7.03 -5.99 -13.98
CA ALA A 89 6.00 -6.99 -14.27
C ALA A 89 4.59 -6.42 -14.01
N ASP A 90 3.64 -6.81 -14.85
CA ASP A 90 2.22 -6.57 -14.58
C ASP A 90 1.75 -7.52 -13.48
N MET A 91 1.82 -7.06 -12.22
CA MET A 91 1.46 -7.84 -11.03
C MET A 91 0.02 -8.32 -11.06
N PHE A 92 -0.89 -7.60 -11.72
CA PHE A 92 -2.29 -7.96 -11.78
C PHE A 92 -2.60 -9.06 -12.82
N LYS A 93 -1.58 -9.64 -13.46
CA LYS A 93 -1.72 -10.98 -14.08
C LYS A 93 -1.85 -12.09 -13.03
N ILE A 94 -1.46 -11.81 -11.79
CA ILE A 94 -1.44 -12.74 -10.66
C ILE A 94 -2.41 -12.27 -9.58
N LEU A 95 -2.35 -10.97 -9.25
CA LEU A 95 -3.25 -10.38 -8.26
C LEU A 95 -4.66 -10.23 -8.85
N PRO A 96 -5.72 -10.40 -8.03
CA PRO A 96 -7.08 -10.27 -8.50
C PRO A 96 -7.38 -8.84 -8.96
N LYS A 97 -8.20 -8.72 -10.01
CA LYS A 97 -8.63 -7.45 -10.61
C LYS A 97 -10.14 -7.28 -10.40
N ALA A 98 -10.55 -6.04 -10.11
CA ALA A 98 -11.96 -5.67 -10.12
C ALA A 98 -12.59 -5.97 -11.47
N GLN A 99 -13.80 -6.53 -11.47
CA GLN A 99 -14.56 -6.78 -12.70
C GLN A 99 -15.10 -5.49 -13.32
N ASN A 100 -15.39 -4.49 -12.49
CA ASN A 100 -15.96 -3.22 -12.89
C ASN A 100 -15.21 -2.08 -12.21
N VAL A 101 -14.99 -0.98 -12.94
CA VAL A 101 -14.36 0.24 -12.42
C VAL A 101 -15.31 1.40 -12.69
N THR A 102 -15.67 2.13 -11.63
CA THR A 102 -16.49 3.34 -11.73
C THR A 102 -15.67 4.53 -11.28
N VAL A 103 -15.51 5.52 -12.17
CA VAL A 103 -14.80 6.76 -11.84
C VAL A 103 -15.79 7.76 -11.26
N ILE A 104 -15.46 8.30 -10.08
CA ILE A 104 -16.24 9.35 -9.43
C ILE A 104 -15.55 10.69 -9.73
N ILE A 105 -16.21 11.55 -10.50
CA ILE A 105 -15.68 12.86 -10.91
C ILE A 105 -16.32 13.95 -10.04
N CYS A 106 -15.51 14.91 -9.60
CA CYS A 106 -16.03 16.07 -8.89
C CYS A 106 -16.94 16.89 -9.80
N LYS A 107 -18.10 17.33 -9.30
CA LYS A 107 -19.05 18.14 -10.08
C LYS A 107 -18.77 19.65 -10.01
N LYS A 108 -17.81 20.06 -9.20
CA LYS A 108 -17.50 21.47 -8.90
C LYS A 108 -16.00 21.63 -8.71
N GLU A 109 -15.48 22.74 -9.20
CA GLU A 109 -14.09 23.11 -8.96
C GLU A 109 -13.86 23.45 -7.49
N GLY A 110 -12.69 23.07 -6.95
CA GLY A 110 -12.32 23.38 -5.57
C GLY A 110 -11.09 22.64 -5.07
N GLN A 111 -10.75 22.90 -3.81
CA GLN A 111 -9.70 22.15 -3.10
C GLN A 111 -10.28 20.88 -2.49
N THR A 112 -9.54 19.77 -2.56
CA THR A 112 -9.93 18.51 -1.96
C THR A 112 -9.66 18.53 -0.45
N TRP A 113 -10.60 17.99 0.32
CA TRP A 113 -10.38 17.63 1.72
C TRP A 113 -11.01 16.26 1.98
N LEU A 114 -10.29 15.41 2.71
CA LEU A 114 -10.81 14.12 3.16
C LEU A 114 -11.10 14.19 4.65
N LYS A 115 -12.33 13.92 5.03
CA LYS A 115 -12.71 13.78 6.45
C LYS A 115 -12.69 12.30 6.81
N ILE A 116 -11.64 11.86 7.51
CA ILE A 116 -11.53 10.52 8.05
C ILE A 116 -12.20 10.50 9.43
N HIS A 117 -13.24 9.69 9.60
CA HIS A 117 -13.89 9.51 10.90
C HIS A 117 -13.10 8.49 11.72
N HIS A 118 -12.33 8.95 12.71
CA HIS A 118 -11.49 8.08 13.54
C HIS A 118 -12.24 7.50 14.76
N ASP A 119 -13.27 8.18 15.29
CA ASP A 119 -13.87 7.82 16.61
C ASP A 119 -15.38 8.10 16.76
N ALA A 120 -16.13 8.36 15.67
CA ALA A 120 -17.59 8.41 15.74
C ALA A 120 -18.15 7.14 15.10
N PRO A 121 -19.04 6.37 15.78
CA PRO A 121 -19.66 5.22 15.15
C PRO A 121 -20.34 5.69 13.87
N LEU A 122 -20.04 5.02 12.76
CA LEU A 122 -20.78 5.18 11.51
C LEU A 122 -22.27 5.04 11.83
N GLN A 123 -23.12 5.80 11.16
CA GLN A 123 -24.57 5.71 11.40
C GLN A 123 -25.01 4.24 11.27
N ARG A 124 -25.89 3.76 12.16
CA ARG A 124 -26.28 2.33 12.22
C ARG A 124 -26.74 1.77 10.89
N GLU A 125 -27.36 2.59 10.04
CA GLU A 125 -27.78 2.24 8.69
C GLU A 125 -26.57 1.97 7.78
N LEU A 126 -25.54 2.81 7.86
CA LEU A 126 -24.28 2.63 7.14
C LEU A 126 -23.47 1.43 7.68
N ILE A 127 -23.51 1.16 8.99
CA ILE A 127 -22.90 -0.05 9.59
C ILE A 127 -23.63 -1.31 9.10
N ALA A 128 -24.97 -1.30 9.01
CA ALA A 128 -25.73 -2.45 8.53
C ALA A 128 -25.47 -2.73 7.04
N ASP A 129 -25.37 -1.69 6.22
CA ASP A 129 -24.97 -1.81 4.82
C ASP A 129 -23.53 -2.35 4.71
N ILE A 130 -22.61 -1.83 5.51
CA ILE A 130 -21.21 -2.29 5.58
C ILE A 130 -21.10 -3.74 6.09
N ASP A 131 -21.78 -4.12 7.17
CA ASP A 131 -21.75 -5.50 7.71
C ASP A 131 -22.38 -6.51 6.74
N SER A 132 -23.35 -6.08 5.92
CA SER A 132 -23.89 -6.92 4.84
C SER A 132 -22.92 -7.14 3.68
N ILE A 133 -21.94 -6.24 3.52
CA ILE A 133 -20.86 -6.30 2.51
C ILE A 133 -19.61 -7.00 3.08
N ILE A 134 -19.29 -6.79 4.36
CA ILE A 134 -18.02 -7.17 5.00
C ILE A 134 -17.91 -8.66 5.37
N SER A 135 -18.98 -9.45 5.26
CA SER A 135 -18.88 -10.89 5.60
C SER A 135 -17.81 -11.64 4.78
N VAL A 136 -17.49 -11.15 3.57
CA VAL A 136 -16.23 -11.41 2.84
C VAL A 136 -16.00 -10.19 1.93
N ILE A 137 -15.12 -9.23 2.29
CA ILE A 137 -14.68 -8.22 1.31
C ILE A 137 -13.94 -8.98 0.20
N PRO A 138 -14.42 -8.98 -1.05
CA PRO A 138 -13.74 -9.63 -2.15
C PRO A 138 -12.33 -9.02 -2.31
N PRO A 139 -11.28 -9.82 -2.57
CA PRO A 139 -9.93 -9.28 -2.71
C PRO A 139 -9.77 -8.31 -3.90
N ASP A 140 -10.77 -8.24 -4.78
CA ASP A 140 -10.86 -7.36 -5.94
C ASP A 140 -11.65 -6.06 -5.72
N GLU A 141 -12.28 -5.84 -4.55
CA GLU A 141 -12.87 -4.53 -4.22
C GLU A 141 -11.78 -3.52 -3.84
N VAL A 142 -11.80 -2.36 -4.51
CA VAL A 142 -10.76 -1.33 -4.41
C VAL A 142 -11.38 0.06 -4.53
N VAL A 143 -10.87 1.00 -3.73
CA VAL A 143 -11.06 2.44 -3.90
C VAL A 143 -9.71 3.06 -4.23
N ILE A 144 -9.59 3.72 -5.38
CA ILE A 144 -8.40 4.49 -5.76
C ILE A 144 -8.74 5.96 -5.65
N ASN A 145 -7.93 6.71 -4.91
CA ASN A 145 -8.08 8.15 -4.82
C ASN A 145 -7.03 8.85 -5.70
N GLU A 146 -7.47 9.30 -6.87
CA GLU A 146 -6.67 10.01 -7.89
C GLU A 146 -6.26 11.45 -7.48
N SER A 147 -6.66 11.90 -6.28
CA SER A 147 -6.34 13.23 -5.76
C SER A 147 -5.91 13.17 -4.30
N ARG A 148 -4.83 13.86 -3.93
CA ARG A 148 -4.40 14.00 -2.54
C ARG A 148 -5.16 15.12 -1.86
N ILE A 149 -5.17 15.11 -0.52
CA ILE A 149 -5.70 16.22 0.27
C ILE A 149 -4.97 17.50 -0.17
N SER A 150 -5.72 18.59 -0.37
CA SER A 150 -5.27 19.91 -0.84
C SER A 150 -4.97 20.04 -2.35
N ASP A 151 -5.14 18.98 -3.13
CA ASP A 151 -5.12 19.08 -4.59
C ASP A 151 -6.30 19.93 -5.08
N PHE A 152 -6.11 20.65 -6.18
CA PHE A 152 -7.18 21.35 -6.85
C PHE A 152 -7.80 20.43 -7.91
N VAL A 153 -9.12 20.24 -7.85
CA VAL A 153 -9.86 19.42 -8.81
C VAL A 153 -10.87 20.28 -9.58
N SER A 154 -11.10 19.91 -10.85
CA SER A 154 -12.05 20.57 -11.75
C SER A 154 -12.91 19.56 -12.49
#